data_AF-A0A1I4FQS9-F1
#
_entry.id   AF-A0A1I4FQS9-F1
#
_cell.length_a   1.000
_cell.length_b   1.000
_cell.length_c   1.000
_cell.angle_alpha   90.00
_cell.angle_beta   90.00
_cell.angle_gamma   90.00
#
_symmetry.space_group_name_H-M   'P 1'
#
loop_
_entity.id
_entity.type
_entity.pdbx_description
1 polymer ?
#
loop_
_entity_poly.entity_id
_entity_poly.type
_entity_poly.pdbx_seq_one_letter_code
_entity_poly.pdbx_strand_id
1 'polypeptide(L)'
;MSLFRSLATAKAGHVTVSKVFMASIILVSAVVGGVVASFLPLGKVPLIVAEGHAQLTIDGSGSFQPDDGMSALLPAEVWWTDSSGGDHVGGRPSCLWDEKDKGNENKWSRVEAGYRWMEMPSGGSYPLVAWLKCP
;
A
#
# COMPACT_ATOMS: atom_id res chain seq x y z
N MET A 1 -34.43 -11.55 56.78
CA MET A 1 -35.43 -11.11 55.77
C MET A 1 -35.38 -9.60 55.66
N SER A 2 -35.27 -9.11 54.43
CA SER A 2 -35.56 -7.75 53.96
C SER A 2 -34.70 -6.58 54.46
N LEU A 3 -33.96 -5.96 53.54
CA LEU A 3 -33.98 -4.50 53.27
C LEU A 3 -33.10 -4.20 52.04
N PHE A 4 -33.49 -4.74 50.88
CA PHE A 4 -33.21 -4.08 49.61
C PHE A 4 -34.16 -2.90 49.51
N ARG A 5 -33.66 -1.66 49.56
CA ARG A 5 -34.29 -0.53 48.85
C ARG A 5 -33.44 0.74 48.94
N SER A 6 -33.26 1.31 47.75
CA SER A 6 -33.19 2.75 47.50
C SER A 6 -31.81 3.33 47.16
N LEU A 7 -31.35 3.01 45.95
CA LEU A 7 -30.50 3.88 45.13
C LEU A 7 -31.05 3.84 43.70
N ALA A 8 -32.20 4.47 43.47
CA ALA A 8 -32.74 4.66 42.12
C ALA A 8 -33.63 5.90 42.08
N THR A 9 -33.00 7.08 42.07
CA THR A 9 -33.65 8.28 41.51
C THR A 9 -32.58 9.24 41.01
N ALA A 10 -31.84 8.85 39.96
CA ALA A 10 -31.21 9.82 39.10
C ALA A 10 -32.34 10.52 38.34
N LYS A 11 -32.67 11.74 38.78
CA LYS A 11 -33.65 12.62 38.16
C LYS A 11 -33.22 12.83 36.70
N ALA A 12 -34.03 12.34 35.76
CA ALA A 12 -33.85 12.58 34.34
C ALA A 12 -34.02 14.08 34.07
N GLY A 13 -32.92 14.84 34.17
CA GLY A 13 -32.85 16.21 33.72
C GLY A 13 -33.00 16.21 32.21
N HIS A 14 -34.05 16.86 31.71
CA HIS A 14 -34.21 17.15 30.29
C HIS A 14 -32.99 17.97 29.84
N VAL A 15 -32.02 17.32 29.19
CA VAL A 15 -30.85 18.01 28.64
C VAL A 15 -31.33 18.71 27.38
N THR A 16 -31.73 19.97 27.53
CA THR A 16 -32.05 20.84 26.40
C THR A 16 -30.74 21.21 25.71
N VAL A 17 -30.25 20.32 24.85
CA VAL A 17 -29.05 20.60 24.05
C VAL A 17 -29.39 21.72 23.09
N SER A 18 -28.77 22.89 23.29
CA SER A 18 -28.97 24.03 22.43
C SER A 18 -28.60 23.67 20.99
N LYS A 19 -29.43 24.05 20.02
CA LYS A 19 -29.16 23.86 18.58
C LYS A 19 -27.79 24.46 18.19
N VAL A 20 -27.35 25.51 18.89
CA VAL A 20 -26.04 26.14 18.72
C VAL A 20 -24.91 25.20 19.12
N PHE A 21 -25.08 24.42 20.20
CA PHE A 21 -24.08 23.48 20.68
C PHE A 21 -23.93 22.27 19.74
N MET A 22 -25.05 21.78 19.18
CA MET A 22 -25.02 20.76 18.13
C MET A 22 -24.33 21.27 16.86
N ALA A 23 -24.66 22.49 16.41
CA ALA A 23 -24.03 23.09 15.25
C ALA A 23 -22.51 23.27 15.44
N SER A 24 -22.07 23.69 16.63
CA SER A 24 -20.64 23.81 16.92
C SER A 24 -19.91 22.47 16.90
N ILE A 25 -20.53 21.41 17.44
CA ILE A 25 -19.92 20.07 17.41
C ILE A 25 -19.75 19.58 15.97
N ILE A 26 -20.77 19.77 15.12
CA ILE A 26 -20.72 19.39 13.70
C ILE A 26 -19.64 20.18 12.96
N LEU A 27 -19.53 21.48 13.24
CA LEU A 27 -18.53 22.33 12.60
C LEU A 27 -17.11 21.90 13.01
N VAL A 28 -16.90 21.64 14.30
CA VAL A 28 -15.61 21.20 14.84
C VAL A 28 -15.24 19.83 14.26
N SER A 29 -16.17 18.87 14.20
CA SER A 29 -15.89 17.55 13.63
C SER A 29 -15.64 17.59 12.12
N ALA A 30 -16.30 18.48 11.38
CA ALA A 30 -16.02 18.71 9.97
C ALA A 30 -14.64 19.33 9.73
N VAL A 31 -14.23 20.31 10.53
CA VAL A 31 -12.90 20.91 10.45
C VAL A 31 -11.82 19.89 10.81
N VAL A 32 -11.99 19.14 11.91
CA VAL A 32 -11.04 18.09 12.31
C VAL A 32 -10.98 16.99 11.25
N GLY A 33 -12.11 16.53 10.74
CA GLY A 33 -12.17 15.53 9.66
C GLY A 33 -11.49 16.01 8.37
N GLY A 34 -11.72 17.26 7.96
CA GLY A 34 -11.08 17.86 6.80
C GLY A 34 -9.57 18.03 6.95
N VAL A 35 -9.10 18.45 8.13
CA VAL A 35 -7.67 18.58 8.43
C VAL A 35 -7.00 17.21 8.42
N VAL A 36 -7.58 16.21 9.09
CA VAL A 36 -7.03 14.84 9.11
C VAL A 36 -7.00 14.22 7.71
N ALA A 37 -8.05 14.42 6.90
CA ALA A 37 -8.07 13.94 5.52
C ALA A 37 -7.00 14.61 4.64
N SER A 38 -6.62 15.85 4.94
CA SER A 38 -5.54 16.57 4.26
C SER A 38 -4.15 16.05 4.61
N PHE A 39 -4.02 15.35 5.75
CA PHE A 39 -2.78 14.69 6.19
C PHE A 39 -2.73 13.20 5.84
N LEU A 40 -3.79 12.64 5.25
CA LEU A 40 -3.69 11.32 4.63
C LEU A 40 -2.86 11.45 3.35
N PRO A 41 -1.87 10.59 3.11
CA PRO A 41 -1.06 10.62 1.90
C PRO A 41 -1.87 10.12 0.69
N LEU A 42 -2.89 10.88 0.31
CA LEU A 42 -3.60 10.79 -0.94
C LEU A 42 -2.76 11.54 -1.97
N GLY A 43 -1.72 10.91 -2.51
CA GLY A 43 -0.78 11.56 -3.42
C GLY A 43 -0.01 10.59 -4.30
N LYS A 44 0.38 11.07 -5.48
CA LYS A 44 1.32 10.37 -6.37
C LYS A 44 2.69 10.38 -5.71
N VAL A 45 3.17 9.21 -5.31
CA VAL A 45 4.54 9.07 -4.82
C VAL A 45 5.49 8.96 -6.02
N PRO A 46 6.57 9.76 -6.07
CA PRO A 46 7.58 9.59 -7.11
C PRO A 46 8.24 8.21 -7.01
N LEU A 47 8.39 7.55 -8.15
CA LEU A 47 9.17 6.34 -8.31
C LEU A 47 10.46 6.68 -9.06
N ILE A 48 11.53 5.96 -8.72
CA ILE A 48 12.75 5.92 -9.51
C ILE A 48 12.49 4.91 -10.63
N VAL A 49 12.68 5.34 -11.87
CA VAL A 49 12.56 4.48 -13.04
C VAL A 49 13.95 4.17 -13.55
N ALA A 50 14.24 2.88 -13.73
CA ALA A 50 15.51 2.43 -14.28
C ALA A 50 15.33 1.18 -15.13
N GLU A 51 16.21 1.02 -16.11
CA GLU A 51 16.43 -0.26 -16.76
C GLU A 51 17.39 -1.12 -15.92
N GLY A 52 17.24 -2.43 -16.06
CA GLY A 52 18.11 -3.38 -15.40
C GLY A 52 17.68 -4.80 -15.70
N HIS A 53 18.06 -5.73 -14.83
CA HIS A 53 17.71 -7.13 -14.96
C HIS A 53 16.87 -7.58 -13.77
N ALA A 54 15.81 -8.32 -14.03
CA ALA A 54 15.00 -8.94 -12.99
C ALA A 54 15.06 -10.46 -13.08
N GLN A 55 14.79 -11.11 -11.95
CA GLN A 55 14.52 -12.53 -11.87
C GLN A 55 13.40 -12.76 -10.86
N LEU A 56 12.65 -13.83 -11.07
CA LEU A 56 11.66 -14.29 -10.10
C LEU A 56 12.20 -15.45 -9.29
N THR A 57 11.44 -15.82 -8.27
CA THR A 57 11.53 -17.07 -7.52
C THR A 57 10.23 -17.85 -7.73
N ILE A 58 10.19 -19.10 -7.27
CA ILE A 58 9.05 -20.00 -7.55
C ILE A 58 7.73 -19.51 -6.94
N ASP A 59 7.79 -18.75 -5.85
CA ASP A 59 6.66 -18.10 -5.19
C ASP A 59 6.17 -16.83 -5.92
N GLY A 60 6.83 -16.43 -7.01
CA GLY A 60 6.48 -15.26 -7.82
C GLY A 60 7.07 -13.95 -7.32
N SER A 61 7.69 -13.93 -6.12
CA SER A 61 8.54 -12.80 -5.71
C SER A 61 9.87 -12.83 -6.47
N GLY A 62 10.77 -11.89 -6.21
CA GLY A 62 12.05 -11.87 -6.90
C GLY A 62 12.93 -10.68 -6.55
N SER A 63 13.86 -10.38 -7.45
CA SER A 63 14.73 -9.21 -7.36
C SER A 63 14.82 -8.50 -8.70
N PHE A 64 14.99 -7.19 -8.64
CA PHE A 64 15.33 -6.33 -9.77
C PHE A 64 16.66 -5.63 -9.47
N GLN A 65 17.64 -5.79 -10.34
CA GLN A 65 18.93 -5.13 -10.24
C GLN A 65 19.02 -4.06 -11.34
N PRO A 66 18.84 -2.77 -11.00
CA PRO A 66 19.07 -1.68 -11.95
C PRO A 66 20.52 -1.66 -12.39
N ASP A 67 20.78 -1.20 -13.63
CA ASP A 67 22.13 -1.14 -14.20
C ASP A 67 23.08 -0.26 -13.36
N ASP A 68 22.57 0.81 -12.74
CA ASP A 68 23.35 1.80 -11.99
C ASP A 68 23.07 1.81 -10.47
N GLY A 69 22.58 0.71 -9.88
CA GLY A 69 22.08 0.77 -8.50
C GLY A 69 22.21 -0.50 -7.67
N MET A 70 21.45 -0.53 -6.57
CA MET A 70 21.33 -1.69 -5.70
C MET A 70 20.05 -2.47 -6.03
N SER A 71 20.10 -3.79 -5.82
CA SER A 71 18.94 -4.67 -5.99
C SER A 71 17.73 -4.20 -5.19
N ALA A 72 16.60 -4.08 -5.88
CA ALA A 72 15.26 -3.86 -5.33
C ALA A 72 14.51 -5.18 -5.15
N LEU A 73 13.71 -5.27 -4.09
CA LEU A 73 12.79 -6.38 -3.88
C LEU A 73 11.65 -6.31 -4.89
N LEU A 74 11.38 -7.42 -5.57
CA LEU A 74 10.25 -7.55 -6.49
C LEU A 74 9.14 -8.36 -5.81
N PRO A 75 7.98 -7.76 -5.47
CA PRO A 75 6.85 -8.48 -4.88
C PRO A 75 6.18 -9.43 -5.88
N ALA A 76 5.53 -10.47 -5.39
CA ALA A 76 4.75 -11.39 -6.23
C ALA A 76 3.54 -10.73 -6.89
N GLU A 77 2.90 -9.79 -6.20
CA GLU A 77 1.69 -9.08 -6.66
C GLU A 77 2.03 -7.70 -7.26
N VAL A 78 3.10 -7.64 -8.06
CA VAL A 78 3.54 -6.39 -8.70
C VAL A 78 2.71 -6.09 -9.94
N TRP A 79 2.48 -4.81 -10.22
CA TRP A 79 1.95 -4.40 -11.53
C TRP A 79 2.99 -4.62 -12.60
N TRP A 80 2.61 -5.15 -13.75
CA TRP A 80 3.54 -5.23 -14.87
C TRP A 80 2.90 -5.11 -16.23
N THR A 81 3.66 -4.58 -17.18
CA THR A 81 3.24 -4.42 -18.57
C THR A 81 3.98 -5.43 -19.44
N ASP A 82 3.24 -6.19 -20.25
CA ASP A 82 3.80 -7.12 -21.23
C ASP A 82 4.35 -6.39 -22.47
N SER A 83 5.03 -7.13 -23.35
CA SER A 83 5.60 -6.59 -24.59
C SER A 83 4.56 -6.11 -25.61
N SER A 84 3.29 -6.48 -25.45
CA SER A 84 2.17 -5.97 -26.26
C SER A 84 1.55 -4.68 -25.70
N GLY A 85 2.00 -4.23 -24.52
CA GLY A 85 1.46 -3.07 -23.81
C GLY A 85 0.27 -3.40 -22.92
N GLY A 86 -0.02 -4.68 -22.69
CA GLY A 86 -1.07 -5.11 -21.76
C GLY A 86 -0.62 -5.00 -20.30
N ASP A 87 -1.45 -4.39 -19.47
CA ASP A 87 -1.19 -4.25 -18.02
C ASP A 87 -1.79 -5.42 -17.23
N HIS A 88 -1.00 -5.93 -16.30
CA HIS A 88 -1.32 -7.07 -15.44
C HIS A 88 -0.99 -6.77 -13.98
N VAL A 89 -1.59 -7.52 -13.07
CA VAL A 89 -1.27 -7.49 -11.63
C VAL A 89 -0.94 -8.88 -11.17
N GLY A 90 0.21 -9.00 -10.51
CA GLY A 90 0.70 -10.24 -9.98
C GLY A 90 0.93 -11.30 -11.04
N GLY A 91 0.84 -12.56 -10.64
CA GLY A 91 1.24 -13.67 -11.49
C GLY A 91 2.74 -13.63 -11.77
N ARG A 92 3.13 -14.03 -13.00
CA ARG A 92 4.54 -14.09 -13.38
C ARG A 92 4.75 -13.39 -14.72
N PRO A 93 5.45 -12.23 -14.74
CA PRO A 93 5.80 -11.54 -15.97
C PRO A 93 6.36 -12.50 -17.03
N SER A 94 5.79 -12.44 -18.23
CA SER A 94 6.13 -13.38 -19.32
C SER A 94 7.59 -13.28 -19.77
N CYS A 95 8.23 -12.12 -19.59
CA CYS A 95 9.65 -11.96 -19.86
C CYS A 95 10.56 -12.61 -18.78
N LEU A 96 10.03 -12.91 -17.60
CA LEU A 96 10.76 -13.49 -16.47
C LEU A 96 10.42 -14.97 -16.24
N TRP A 97 9.38 -15.47 -16.89
CA TRP A 97 8.86 -16.80 -16.65
C TRP A 97 8.34 -17.44 -17.94
N ASP A 98 8.80 -18.66 -18.22
CA ASP A 98 8.26 -19.48 -19.29
C ASP A 98 7.37 -20.59 -18.69
N GLU A 99 6.08 -20.56 -19.02
CA GLU A 99 5.13 -21.60 -18.59
C GLU A 99 5.48 -22.98 -19.17
N LYS A 100 6.16 -23.04 -20.32
CA LYS A 100 6.54 -24.31 -20.97
C LYS A 100 7.63 -25.04 -20.18
N ASP A 101 8.46 -24.29 -19.47
CA ASP A 101 9.59 -24.83 -18.70
C ASP A 101 9.23 -25.10 -17.22
N LYS A 102 7.93 -25.11 -16.88
CA LYS A 102 7.40 -25.46 -15.55
C LYS A 102 8.09 -24.74 -14.38
N GLY A 103 8.56 -23.51 -14.60
CA GLY A 103 9.19 -22.71 -13.56
C GLY A 103 10.65 -23.00 -13.25
N ASN A 104 11.36 -23.67 -14.16
CA ASN A 104 12.81 -23.85 -14.03
C ASN A 104 13.63 -22.67 -14.53
N GLU A 105 13.07 -21.80 -15.38
CA GLU A 105 13.81 -20.65 -15.92
C GLU A 105 13.38 -19.35 -15.22
N ASN A 106 13.99 -19.09 -14.06
CA ASN A 106 14.12 -17.73 -13.54
C ASN A 106 15.05 -16.96 -14.49
N LYS A 107 14.49 -16.29 -15.49
CA LYS A 107 15.30 -15.59 -16.50
C LYS A 107 15.80 -14.29 -15.91
N TRP A 108 17.12 -14.11 -15.90
CA TRP A 108 17.77 -12.82 -15.65
C TRP A 108 17.56 -11.93 -16.87
N SER A 109 16.34 -11.41 -17.04
CA SER A 109 15.92 -10.69 -18.25
C SER A 109 15.99 -9.19 -18.06
N ARG A 110 16.32 -8.48 -19.13
CA ARG A 110 16.30 -7.02 -19.17
C ARG A 110 14.87 -6.50 -19.09
N VAL A 111 14.62 -5.55 -18.20
CA VAL A 111 13.31 -4.95 -17.93
C VAL A 111 13.48 -3.47 -17.56
N GLU A 112 12.41 -2.69 -17.68
CA GLU A 112 12.29 -1.38 -17.05
C GLU A 112 11.45 -1.54 -15.78
N ALA A 113 11.85 -0.92 -14.67
CA ALA A 113 11.09 -1.00 -13.43
C ALA A 113 11.02 0.34 -12.71
N GLY A 114 9.84 0.62 -12.14
CA GLY A 114 9.63 1.71 -11.21
C GLY A 114 9.74 1.20 -9.78
N TYR A 115 10.70 1.70 -9.01
CA TYR A 115 10.94 1.30 -7.64
C TYR A 115 11.16 2.50 -6.72
N ARG A 116 11.08 2.28 -5.42
CA ARG A 116 11.36 3.32 -4.42
C ARG A 116 11.91 2.73 -3.13
N TRP A 117 12.55 3.59 -2.35
CA TRP A 117 12.87 3.27 -0.96
C TRP A 117 11.62 3.33 -0.09
N MET A 118 11.36 2.24 0.63
CA MET A 118 10.29 2.07 1.58
C MET A 118 10.86 2.11 2.99
N GLU A 119 10.36 3.05 3.80
CA GLU A 119 10.74 3.14 5.21
C GLU A 119 10.04 2.04 6.01
N MET A 120 10.80 1.41 6.90
CA MET A 120 10.30 0.40 7.83
C MET A 120 9.94 1.04 9.17
N PRO A 121 8.96 0.47 9.90
CA PRO A 121 8.61 0.95 11.24
C PRO A 121 9.78 0.95 12.24
N SER A 122 10.80 0.12 12.00
CA SER A 122 12.01 0.03 12.81
C SER A 122 13.06 1.12 12.52
N GLY A 123 12.82 2.01 11.55
CA GLY A 123 13.74 3.11 11.19
C GLY A 123 14.78 2.78 10.11
N GLY A 124 14.67 1.62 9.45
CA GLY A 124 15.46 1.30 8.25
C GLY A 124 14.70 1.59 6.95
N SER A 125 15.33 1.39 5.80
CA SER A 125 14.65 1.44 4.50
C SER A 125 15.15 0.35 3.56
N TYR A 126 14.31 -0.05 2.60
CA TYR A 126 14.68 -0.99 1.56
C TYR A 126 14.05 -0.60 0.22
N PRO A 127 14.71 -0.88 -0.92
CA PRO A 127 14.15 -0.61 -2.23
C PRO A 127 13.10 -1.67 -2.59
N LEU A 128 11.92 -1.20 -3.03
CA LEU A 128 10.78 -2.04 -3.42
C LEU A 128 10.30 -1.64 -4.81
N VAL A 129 10.12 -2.63 -5.68
CA VAL A 129 9.54 -2.44 -7.00
C VAL A 129 8.03 -2.26 -6.88
N ALA A 130 7.51 -1.22 -7.52
CA ALA A 130 6.09 -0.90 -7.59
C ALA A 130 5.47 -1.37 -8.91
N TRP A 131 6.22 -1.30 -10.01
CA TRP A 131 5.82 -1.85 -11.30
C TRP A 131 7.02 -2.29 -12.14
N LEU A 132 6.78 -3.17 -13.11
CA LEU A 132 7.76 -3.68 -14.06
C LEU A 132 7.22 -3.62 -15.50
N LYS A 133 8.09 -3.41 -16.48
CA LYS A 133 7.73 -3.43 -17.89
C LYS A 133 8.67 -4.36 -18.63
N CYS A 134 8.09 -5.36 -19.28
CA CYS A 134 8.80 -6.23 -20.20
C CYS A 134 9.12 -5.47 -21.50
N PRO A 135 10.29 -5.72 -22.12
CA PRO A 135 10.70 -5.09 -23.37
C PRO A 135 9.87 -5.55 -24.57
#